data_AF-U7NJI0-F1
#
_entry.id   AF-U7NJI0-F1
#
_cell.length_a   1.000
_cell.length_b   1.000
_cell.length_c   1.000
_cell.angle_alpha   90.00
_cell.angle_beta   90.00
_cell.angle_gamma   90.00
#
_symmetry.space_group_name_H-M   'P 1'
#
loop_
_entity.id
_entity.type
_entity.pdbx_description
1 polymer ?
#
loop_
_entity_poly.entity_id
_entity_poly.type
_entity_poly.pdbx_seq_one_letter_code
_entity_poly.pdbx_strand_id
1 'polypeptide(L)'
;MLKMMKGIVAAVTFGFAATAWAFPVDLESVSGTWNAPSNGSNVTGVGTDTLRWGTGEVSCTGHLWWKTCSEGPQSGYGFQGPNSLPQTITSDDPFVLGTFTHFNNRITGESITGVSLDVFATFSTTASNSKVTGPYTFDFIHDETPNVGQECWWVFCWSVEQDVNDVVILDNMIESSEFQFGSNIYSLSLLGFANGLNEIETQEGKATSVDLLAKLNVRSVPEPGTLALLGLGLAGLGLARRRKL
;
A
#
# COMPACT_ATOMS: atom_id res chain seq x y z
N MET A 1 -16.95 1.37 -77.47
CA MET A 1 -17.24 1.51 -76.03
C MET A 1 -17.16 0.13 -75.37
N LEU A 2 -16.15 -0.13 -74.54
CA LEU A 2 -16.30 -0.61 -73.15
C LEU A 2 -14.90 -0.77 -72.54
N LYS A 3 -14.60 0.06 -71.54
CA LYS A 3 -13.32 0.12 -70.83
C LYS A 3 -13.19 -1.07 -69.88
N MET A 4 -11.97 -1.59 -69.75
CA MET A 4 -11.53 -2.54 -68.73
C MET A 4 -11.92 -2.06 -67.32
N MET A 5 -12.68 -2.89 -66.60
CA MET A 5 -12.92 -2.73 -65.17
C MET A 5 -12.04 -3.77 -64.46
N LYS A 6 -10.84 -3.38 -64.02
CA LYS A 6 -10.01 -4.18 -63.12
C LYS A 6 -10.36 -3.78 -61.69
N GLY A 7 -11.11 -4.65 -61.02
CA GLY A 7 -11.54 -4.45 -59.63
C GLY A 7 -10.34 -4.37 -58.69
N ILE A 8 -10.29 -3.31 -57.90
CA ILE A 8 -9.39 -3.19 -56.75
C ILE A 8 -10.10 -3.85 -55.58
N VAL A 9 -9.62 -5.04 -55.19
CA VAL A 9 -10.00 -5.66 -53.92
C VAL A 9 -9.17 -4.99 -52.84
N ALA A 10 -9.75 -4.01 -52.14
CA ALA A 10 -9.19 -3.48 -50.90
C ALA A 10 -9.53 -4.45 -49.77
N ALA A 11 -8.61 -5.37 -49.47
CA ALA A 11 -8.71 -6.20 -48.27
C ALA A 11 -8.33 -5.34 -47.06
N VAL A 12 -9.34 -4.81 -46.36
CA VAL A 12 -9.16 -4.20 -45.03
C VAL A 12 -8.93 -5.33 -44.04
N THR A 13 -7.66 -5.66 -43.78
CA THR A 13 -7.30 -6.55 -42.67
C THR A 13 -7.31 -5.72 -41.39
N PHE A 14 -8.37 -5.86 -40.59
CA PHE A 14 -8.37 -5.43 -39.19
C PHE A 14 -7.23 -6.18 -38.47
N GLY A 15 -6.17 -5.46 -38.10
CA GLY A 15 -5.15 -5.98 -37.21
C GLY A 15 -5.77 -6.13 -35.83
N PHE A 16 -6.07 -7.35 -35.43
CA PHE A 16 -6.43 -7.65 -34.06
C PHE A 16 -5.17 -7.44 -33.21
N ALA A 17 -5.10 -6.34 -32.46
CA ALA A 17 -4.19 -6.24 -31.34
C ALA A 17 -4.62 -7.31 -30.34
N ALA A 18 -3.77 -8.31 -30.10
CA ALA A 18 -4.02 -9.26 -29.02
C ALA A 18 -4.01 -8.46 -27.71
N THR A 19 -5.14 -8.37 -27.03
CA THR A 19 -5.21 -7.86 -25.66
C THR A 19 -4.40 -8.80 -24.78
N ALA A 20 -3.16 -8.45 -24.45
CA ALA A 20 -2.43 -9.14 -23.40
C ALA A 20 -3.25 -8.97 -22.11
N TRP A 21 -3.69 -10.08 -21.53
CA TRP A 21 -4.55 -10.04 -20.34
C TRP A 21 -3.74 -9.44 -19.18
N ALA A 22 -4.30 -8.40 -18.55
CA ALA A 22 -3.71 -7.68 -17.41
C ALA A 22 -3.76 -8.47 -16.08
N PHE A 23 -4.46 -9.59 -16.08
CA PHE A 23 -4.61 -10.50 -14.95
C PHE A 23 -4.55 -11.94 -15.49
N PRO A 24 -4.23 -12.94 -14.65
CA PRO A 24 -3.93 -12.84 -13.21
C PRO A 24 -2.54 -12.28 -12.89
N VAL A 25 -2.40 -11.71 -11.69
CA VAL A 25 -1.12 -11.31 -11.08
C VAL A 25 -0.98 -12.02 -9.75
N ASP A 26 0.15 -12.69 -9.52
CA ASP A 26 0.42 -13.36 -8.26
C ASP A 26 1.16 -12.40 -7.31
N LEU A 27 0.66 -12.25 -6.10
CA LEU A 27 1.37 -11.61 -5.00
C LEU A 27 2.09 -12.71 -4.22
N GLU A 28 3.42 -12.71 -4.33
CA GLU A 28 4.30 -13.79 -3.90
C GLU A 28 4.75 -13.65 -2.44
N SER A 29 5.05 -12.41 -2.05
CA SER A 29 5.53 -12.07 -0.71
C SER A 29 5.15 -10.62 -0.39
N VAL A 30 4.91 -10.36 0.90
CA VAL A 30 4.77 -9.00 1.43
C VAL A 30 5.52 -8.91 2.75
N SER A 31 6.38 -7.90 2.87
CA SER A 31 6.94 -7.45 4.13
C SER A 31 6.89 -5.92 4.18
N GLY A 32 7.07 -5.33 5.36
CA GLY A 32 7.15 -3.88 5.48
C GLY A 32 8.20 -3.44 6.49
N THR A 33 8.70 -2.23 6.30
CA THR A 33 9.61 -1.58 7.26
C THR A 33 9.18 -0.15 7.52
N TRP A 34 9.20 0.24 8.79
CA TRP A 34 8.92 1.60 9.21
C TRP A 34 10.11 2.52 9.01
N ASN A 35 9.87 3.70 8.44
CA ASN A 35 10.88 4.75 8.31
C ASN A 35 11.04 5.55 9.61
N ALA A 36 12.02 6.45 9.63
CA ALA A 36 12.16 7.40 10.73
C ALA A 36 10.92 8.28 10.82
N PRO A 37 10.26 8.37 12.00
CA PRO A 37 9.08 9.20 12.17
C PRO A 37 9.43 10.69 12.23
N SER A 38 8.41 11.52 12.05
CA SER A 38 8.44 12.93 12.42
C SER A 38 8.21 13.05 13.92
N ASN A 39 9.16 13.71 14.60
CA ASN A 39 9.17 13.84 16.06
C ASN A 39 9.28 12.48 16.78
N GLY A 40 9.02 12.48 18.09
CA GLY A 40 9.03 11.29 18.92
C GLY A 40 10.31 11.16 19.74
N SER A 41 10.13 10.80 21.00
CA SER A 41 11.20 10.47 21.94
C SER A 41 11.45 8.97 21.99
N ASN A 42 12.67 8.54 22.30
CA ASN A 42 13.06 7.13 22.48
C ASN A 42 12.59 6.18 21.37
N VAL A 43 12.65 6.66 20.12
CA VAL A 43 12.23 5.90 18.95
C VAL A 43 13.14 4.68 18.73
N THR A 44 12.53 3.50 18.58
CA THR A 44 13.22 2.25 18.25
C THR A 44 12.47 1.47 17.15
N GLY A 45 13.16 0.56 16.47
CA GLY A 45 12.54 -0.29 15.44
C GLY A 45 12.49 0.29 14.02
N VAL A 46 13.11 1.44 13.77
CA VAL A 46 13.28 1.99 12.41
C VAL A 46 13.99 0.97 11.51
N GLY A 47 13.45 0.76 10.32
CA GLY A 47 13.92 -0.25 9.36
C GLY A 47 13.42 -1.67 9.65
N THR A 48 12.50 -1.85 10.60
CA THR A 48 11.88 -3.14 10.94
C THR A 48 10.36 -3.09 10.77
N ASP A 49 9.71 -4.24 10.91
CA ASP A 49 8.25 -4.38 10.83
C ASP A 49 7.50 -3.82 12.05
N THR A 50 8.23 -3.39 13.08
CA THR A 50 7.68 -2.76 14.28
C THR A 50 8.40 -1.47 14.60
N LEU A 51 7.64 -0.42 14.94
CA LEU A 51 8.16 0.87 15.37
C LEU A 51 7.65 1.16 16.78
N ARG A 52 8.49 1.68 17.66
CA ARG A 52 8.13 2.07 19.02
C ARG A 52 8.61 3.49 19.33
N TRP A 53 7.87 4.22 20.16
CA TRP A 53 8.22 5.56 20.62
C TRP A 53 7.75 5.82 22.05
N GLY A 54 8.22 6.92 22.63
CA GLY A 54 7.94 7.31 24.00
C GLY A 54 8.71 6.49 25.03
N THR A 55 8.56 6.82 26.31
CA THR A 55 8.97 5.96 27.42
C THR A 55 7.72 5.52 28.16
N GLY A 56 7.53 4.22 28.37
CA GLY A 56 6.30 3.74 29.01
C GLY A 56 6.10 4.33 30.39
N GLU A 57 4.85 4.59 30.76
CA GLU A 57 4.53 5.19 32.04
C GLU A 57 5.02 4.32 33.21
N VAL A 58 5.71 4.94 34.17
CA VAL A 58 6.17 4.24 35.37
C VAL A 58 5.02 4.13 36.36
N SER A 59 4.54 2.91 36.56
CA SER A 59 3.58 2.60 37.61
C SER A 59 4.30 2.06 38.85
N CYS A 60 3.88 2.50 40.03
CA CYS A 60 4.45 2.02 41.28
C CYS A 60 3.36 1.48 42.21
N THR A 61 3.60 0.32 42.80
CA THR A 61 2.73 -0.29 43.81
C THR A 61 3.44 -0.43 45.14
N GLY A 62 2.67 -0.45 46.23
CA GLY A 62 3.20 -0.53 47.59
C GLY A 62 3.42 0.84 48.26
N HIS A 63 3.96 0.81 49.48
CA HIS A 63 4.15 1.99 50.33
C HIS A 63 5.58 2.08 50.85
N LEU A 64 6.08 3.32 50.93
CA LEU A 64 7.33 3.76 51.57
C LEU A 64 8.55 2.83 51.40
N TRP A 65 8.68 1.77 52.20
CA TRP A 65 9.82 0.86 52.21
C TRP A 65 9.65 -0.43 51.38
N TRP A 66 8.49 -0.67 50.76
CA TRP A 66 8.28 -1.77 49.79
C TRP A 66 7.71 -1.28 48.44
N LYS A 67 7.92 0.00 48.13
CA LYS A 67 7.49 0.57 46.83
C LYS A 67 8.24 -0.11 45.69
N THR A 68 7.51 -0.77 44.80
CA THR A 68 8.05 -1.40 43.59
C THR A 68 7.52 -0.63 42.39
N CYS A 69 8.41 -0.23 41.49
CA CYS A 69 8.05 0.50 40.28
C CYS A 69 8.42 -0.32 39.05
N SER A 70 7.58 -0.25 38.03
CA SER A 70 7.82 -0.86 36.71
C SER A 70 7.46 0.12 35.62
N GLU A 71 8.30 0.19 34.60
CA GLU A 71 8.01 0.92 33.38
C GLU A 71 7.04 0.12 32.51
N GLY A 72 6.01 0.79 32.00
CA GLY A 72 5.09 0.24 31.02
C GLY A 72 5.74 0.03 29.65
N PRO A 73 5.01 -0.57 28.69
CA PRO A 73 5.44 -0.66 27.30
C PRO A 73 5.37 0.69 26.58
N GLN A 74 6.12 0.81 25.49
CA GLN A 74 6.06 1.93 24.53
C GLN A 74 4.82 1.83 23.61
N SER A 75 4.28 2.98 23.20
CA SER A 75 3.38 3.07 22.04
C SER A 75 4.11 2.66 20.77
N GLY A 76 3.37 2.30 19.72
CA GLY A 76 4.00 1.75 18.53
C GLY A 76 3.08 1.38 17.38
N TYR A 77 3.72 1.08 16.25
CA TYR A 77 3.10 0.44 15.10
C TYR A 77 3.72 -0.91 14.79
N GLY A 78 2.92 -1.79 14.20
CA GLY A 78 3.35 -3.06 13.64
C GLY A 78 2.72 -3.27 12.27
N PHE A 79 3.46 -3.91 11.36
CA PHE A 79 2.93 -4.33 10.07
C PHE A 79 3.31 -5.79 9.79
N GLN A 80 2.35 -6.59 9.37
CA GLN A 80 2.58 -7.98 8.99
C GLN A 80 1.95 -8.26 7.63
N GLY A 81 2.72 -8.88 6.73
CA GLY A 81 2.19 -9.37 5.45
C GLY A 81 1.16 -10.48 5.64
N PRO A 82 0.32 -10.79 4.63
CA PRO A 82 -0.68 -11.84 4.72
C PRO A 82 -0.05 -13.21 4.97
N ASN A 83 -0.66 -14.02 5.83
CA ASN A 83 -0.19 -15.37 6.13
C ASN A 83 -0.43 -16.38 4.99
N SER A 84 -1.33 -16.06 4.06
CA SER A 84 -1.75 -16.93 2.96
C SER A 84 -1.17 -16.50 1.62
N LEU A 85 0.16 -16.48 1.51
CA LEU A 85 0.88 -16.21 0.26
C LEU A 85 1.48 -17.50 -0.35
N PRO A 86 1.60 -17.58 -1.68
CA PRO A 86 1.19 -16.58 -2.67
C PRO A 86 -0.34 -16.49 -2.83
N GLN A 87 -0.85 -15.31 -3.22
CA GLN A 87 -2.25 -15.13 -3.61
C GLN A 87 -2.37 -14.68 -5.06
N THR A 88 -3.37 -15.18 -5.78
CA THR A 88 -3.63 -14.80 -7.18
C THR A 88 -4.71 -13.71 -7.23
N ILE A 89 -4.34 -12.54 -7.74
CA ILE A 89 -5.23 -11.41 -7.98
C ILE A 89 -5.78 -11.56 -9.40
N THR A 90 -7.11 -11.63 -9.54
CA THR A 90 -7.78 -11.92 -10.81
C THR A 90 -8.46 -10.70 -11.45
N SER A 91 -8.56 -9.60 -10.72
CA SER A 91 -9.26 -8.37 -11.10
C SER A 91 -8.65 -7.18 -10.36
N ASP A 92 -9.14 -5.98 -10.66
CA ASP A 92 -8.81 -4.74 -9.97
C ASP A 92 -9.66 -4.53 -8.70
N ASP A 93 -10.22 -5.60 -8.15
CA ASP A 93 -10.93 -5.58 -6.87
C ASP A 93 -9.93 -5.38 -5.70
N PRO A 94 -10.36 -4.76 -4.58
CA PRO A 94 -9.52 -4.63 -3.40
C PRO A 94 -9.08 -5.98 -2.84
N PHE A 95 -7.84 -6.06 -2.37
CA PHE A 95 -7.27 -7.19 -1.65
C PHE A 95 -6.56 -6.72 -0.38
N VAL A 96 -6.34 -7.65 0.56
CA VAL A 96 -5.57 -7.36 1.79
C VAL A 96 -4.08 -7.35 1.47
N LEU A 97 -3.45 -6.20 1.67
CA LEU A 97 -2.00 -6.05 1.51
C LEU A 97 -1.24 -6.55 2.74
N GLY A 98 -1.86 -6.49 3.91
CA GLY A 98 -1.29 -6.93 5.19
C GLY A 98 -2.11 -6.38 6.35
N THR A 99 -1.70 -6.73 7.56
CA THR A 99 -2.34 -6.28 8.80
C THR A 99 -1.47 -5.22 9.46
N PHE A 100 -2.06 -4.05 9.69
CA PHE A 100 -1.49 -2.98 10.49
C PHE A 100 -1.95 -3.13 11.95
N THR A 101 -1.08 -2.85 12.92
CA THR A 101 -1.40 -2.86 14.35
C THR A 101 -0.94 -1.56 15.01
N HIS A 102 -1.87 -0.86 15.65
CA HIS A 102 -1.58 0.27 16.54
C HIS A 102 -1.52 -0.24 17.99
N PHE A 103 -0.38 -0.04 18.65
CA PHE A 103 -0.20 -0.26 20.08
C PHE A 103 -0.29 1.10 20.77
N ASN A 104 -1.41 1.38 21.45
CA ASN A 104 -1.57 2.58 22.25
C ASN A 104 -1.25 2.23 23.71
N ASN A 105 -0.22 2.85 24.27
CA ASN A 105 0.17 2.70 25.67
C ASN A 105 0.53 4.05 26.26
N ARG A 106 0.32 4.21 27.56
CA ARG A 106 0.67 5.43 28.25
C ARG A 106 2.16 5.64 28.18
N ILE A 107 2.57 6.72 27.53
CA ILE A 107 3.95 7.12 27.40
C ILE A 107 4.22 8.48 28.04
N THR A 108 5.50 8.71 28.32
CA THR A 108 6.08 9.99 28.67
C THR A 108 7.05 10.42 27.56
N GLY A 109 7.27 11.73 27.44
CA GLY A 109 8.06 12.32 26.35
C GLY A 109 7.20 12.70 25.15
N GLU A 110 7.86 13.04 24.04
CA GLU A 110 7.17 13.44 22.81
C GLU A 110 6.70 12.20 22.05
N SER A 111 5.46 12.23 21.55
CA SER A 111 4.94 11.25 20.58
C SER A 111 5.31 11.66 19.15
N ILE A 112 5.18 10.73 18.22
CA ILE A 112 5.36 10.99 16.79
C ILE A 112 4.15 11.76 16.25
N THR A 113 4.31 12.48 15.15
CA THR A 113 3.17 13.12 14.45
C THR A 113 2.88 12.50 13.10
N GLY A 114 3.77 11.64 12.62
CA GLY A 114 3.60 10.91 11.37
C GLY A 114 4.82 10.06 11.03
N VAL A 115 4.63 9.05 10.19
CA VAL A 115 5.67 8.11 9.77
C VAL A 115 5.28 7.39 8.49
N SER A 116 6.29 6.97 7.71
CA SER A 116 6.08 6.21 6.47
C SER A 116 6.35 4.71 6.65
N LEU A 117 5.56 3.87 6.00
CA LEU A 117 5.76 2.42 5.85
C LEU A 117 6.21 2.11 4.42
N ASP A 118 7.37 1.49 4.27
CA ASP A 118 7.79 0.91 2.99
C ASP A 118 7.33 -0.55 2.91
N VAL A 119 6.44 -0.86 1.97
CA VAL A 119 5.96 -2.22 1.72
C VAL A 119 6.74 -2.85 0.57
N PHE A 120 7.47 -3.91 0.86
CA PHE A 120 8.17 -4.76 -0.11
C PHE A 120 7.24 -5.90 -0.52
N ALA A 121 6.31 -5.60 -1.42
CA ALA A 121 5.47 -6.61 -2.06
C ALA A 121 6.13 -7.10 -3.36
N THR A 122 6.15 -8.42 -3.57
CA THR A 122 6.64 -9.03 -4.81
C THR A 122 5.47 -9.51 -5.64
N PHE A 123 5.32 -8.94 -6.83
CA PHE A 123 4.34 -9.37 -7.82
C PHE A 123 4.99 -10.20 -8.92
N SER A 124 4.26 -11.15 -9.48
CA SER A 124 4.68 -11.93 -10.64
C SER A 124 3.52 -12.20 -11.59
N THR A 125 3.85 -12.53 -12.85
CA THR A 125 2.85 -13.02 -13.83
C THR A 125 3.40 -14.25 -14.54
N THR A 126 2.53 -15.23 -14.78
CA THR A 126 2.88 -16.45 -15.54
C THR A 126 3.23 -16.15 -16.99
N ALA A 127 2.71 -15.06 -17.56
CA ALA A 127 2.92 -14.66 -18.96
C ALA A 127 4.34 -14.15 -19.24
N SER A 128 4.97 -13.44 -18.28
CA SER A 128 6.29 -12.82 -18.50
C SER A 128 7.41 -13.45 -17.68
N ASN A 129 7.10 -14.39 -16.78
CA ASN A 129 8.03 -14.99 -15.82
C ASN A 129 8.92 -13.94 -15.11
N SER A 130 8.39 -12.73 -14.94
CA SER A 130 9.09 -11.59 -14.37
C SER A 130 8.56 -11.37 -12.97
N LYS A 131 9.44 -10.92 -12.07
CA LYS A 131 9.07 -10.51 -10.71
C LYS A 131 9.42 -9.05 -10.53
N VAL A 132 8.51 -8.30 -9.92
CA VAL A 132 8.76 -6.92 -9.49
C VAL A 132 8.57 -6.88 -7.99
N THR A 133 9.51 -6.26 -7.30
CA THR A 133 9.42 -6.01 -5.85
C THR A 133 9.42 -4.50 -5.61
N GLY A 134 8.67 -4.05 -4.60
CA GLY A 134 8.72 -2.68 -4.08
C GLY A 134 10.12 -2.23 -3.60
N PRO A 135 10.21 -1.07 -2.92
CA PRO A 135 9.24 -0.61 -1.93
C PRO A 135 8.09 0.21 -2.53
N TYR A 136 6.93 0.08 -1.89
CA TYR A 136 5.75 0.92 -2.08
C TYR A 136 5.50 1.66 -0.76
N THR A 137 5.74 2.97 -0.75
CA THR A 137 5.73 3.79 0.48
C THR A 137 4.34 4.35 0.77
N PHE A 138 3.93 4.31 2.03
CA PHE A 138 2.67 4.85 2.51
C PHE A 138 2.89 5.72 3.75
N ASP A 139 2.31 6.91 3.77
CA ASP A 139 2.45 7.87 4.86
C ASP A 139 1.25 7.80 5.83
N PHE A 140 1.56 7.83 7.12
CA PHE A 140 0.59 7.82 8.21
C PHE A 140 0.73 9.09 9.03
N ILE A 141 -0.39 9.66 9.44
CA ILE A 141 -0.47 10.72 10.45
C ILE A 141 -0.82 10.07 11.79
N HIS A 142 -0.22 10.57 12.86
CA HIS A 142 -0.48 10.12 14.22
C HIS A 142 -0.92 11.29 15.10
N ASP A 143 -1.95 11.08 15.89
CA ASP A 143 -2.39 11.98 16.95
C ASP A 143 -2.45 11.20 18.27
N GLU A 144 -1.42 11.40 19.10
CA GLU A 144 -1.39 10.89 20.48
C GLU A 144 -2.14 11.88 21.36
N THR A 145 -3.34 11.48 21.78
CA THR A 145 -4.23 12.34 22.50
C THR A 145 -3.74 12.52 23.93
N PRO A 146 -3.77 13.75 24.48
CA PRO A 146 -3.44 13.93 25.89
C PRO A 146 -4.42 13.10 26.74
N ASN A 147 -3.87 12.20 27.58
CA ASN A 147 -4.61 11.39 28.56
C ASN A 147 -5.15 12.22 29.74
N VAL A 148 -5.90 13.27 29.39
CA VAL A 148 -6.52 14.22 30.31
C VAL A 148 -8.02 14.25 30.07
N GLY A 149 -8.78 14.02 31.13
CA GLY A 149 -10.20 14.26 31.22
C GLY A 149 -10.48 15.60 31.91
N GLN A 150 -11.75 15.97 31.96
CA GLN A 150 -12.20 17.14 32.71
C GLN A 150 -13.29 16.71 33.68
N GLU A 151 -13.03 16.86 34.98
CA GLU A 151 -14.05 16.76 36.01
C GLU A 151 -14.55 18.15 36.36
N CYS A 152 -15.84 18.26 36.64
CA CYS A 152 -16.46 19.53 37.02
C CYS A 152 -17.37 19.35 38.22
N TRP A 153 -17.29 20.30 39.15
CA TRP A 153 -18.31 20.53 40.17
C TRP A 153 -18.95 21.91 39.95
N TRP A 154 -20.20 21.92 39.50
CA TRP A 154 -20.92 23.13 39.08
C TRP A 154 -20.20 23.89 37.95
N VAL A 155 -19.50 24.98 38.28
CA VAL A 155 -18.75 25.82 37.32
C VAL A 155 -17.24 25.69 37.49
N PHE A 156 -16.78 24.91 38.48
CA PHE A 156 -15.37 24.67 38.73
C PHE A 156 -14.97 23.36 38.08
N CYS A 157 -14.09 23.43 37.09
CA CYS A 157 -13.55 22.26 36.41
C CYS A 157 -12.05 22.16 36.67
N TRP A 158 -11.55 20.94 36.74
CA TRP A 158 -10.13 20.64 36.81
C TRP A 158 -9.81 19.47 35.88
N SER A 159 -8.58 19.45 35.37
CA SER A 159 -8.09 18.32 34.61
C SER A 159 -7.89 17.14 35.54
N VAL A 160 -8.39 15.99 35.14
CA VAL A 160 -8.09 14.70 35.76
C VAL A 160 -7.36 13.85 34.75
N GLU A 161 -6.62 12.88 35.22
CA GLU A 161 -6.03 11.86 34.35
C GLU A 161 -7.16 10.95 33.86
N GLN A 162 -7.34 10.85 32.55
CA GLN A 162 -8.35 10.00 31.95
C GLN A 162 -7.78 9.45 30.65
N ASP A 163 -7.93 8.14 30.45
CA ASP A 163 -7.55 7.49 29.20
C ASP A 163 -8.38 8.06 28.05
N VAL A 164 -7.69 8.53 27.01
CA VAL A 164 -8.29 8.97 25.75
C VAL A 164 -7.75 8.06 24.63
N ASN A 165 -8.58 7.78 23.63
CA ASN A 165 -8.15 6.94 22.51
C ASN A 165 -7.22 7.72 21.59
N ASP A 166 -6.10 7.10 21.23
CA ASP A 166 -5.20 7.66 20.23
C ASP A 166 -5.61 7.28 18.83
N VAL A 167 -5.28 8.17 17.90
CA VAL A 167 -5.83 8.16 16.56
C VAL A 167 -4.71 8.00 15.53
N VAL A 168 -4.91 7.05 14.61
CA VAL A 168 -4.08 6.92 13.41
C VAL A 168 -4.92 7.30 12.21
N ILE A 169 -4.42 8.22 11.38
CA ILE A 169 -5.11 8.76 10.22
C ILE A 169 -4.31 8.41 8.96
N LEU A 170 -5.00 7.85 7.97
CA LEU A 170 -4.52 7.70 6.60
C LEU A 170 -4.99 8.91 5.81
N ASP A 171 -4.09 9.87 5.57
CA ASP A 171 -4.39 11.03 4.73
C ASP A 171 -4.37 10.63 3.25
N ASN A 172 -5.55 10.30 2.73
CA ASN A 172 -5.87 10.00 1.34
C ASN A 172 -5.48 8.61 0.80
N MET A 173 -6.02 8.33 -0.39
CA MET A 173 -5.62 7.21 -1.24
C MET A 173 -4.22 7.48 -1.78
N ILE A 174 -3.24 6.73 -1.29
CA ILE A 174 -1.84 6.87 -1.69
C ILE A 174 -1.56 5.90 -2.84
N GLU A 175 -1.11 6.44 -3.97
CA GLU A 175 -0.65 5.65 -5.11
C GLU A 175 0.86 5.42 -5.03
N SER A 176 1.26 4.18 -5.30
CA SER A 176 2.67 3.80 -5.39
C SER A 176 3.31 4.24 -6.71
N SER A 177 4.63 4.04 -6.82
CA SER A 177 5.32 4.04 -8.11
C SER A 177 4.73 3.01 -9.08
N GLU A 178 4.80 3.31 -10.37
CA GLU A 178 4.36 2.41 -11.44
C GLU A 178 5.40 1.30 -11.70
N PHE A 179 4.91 0.12 -12.09
CA PHE A 179 5.73 -1.00 -12.55
C PHE A 179 5.11 -1.71 -13.74
N GLN A 180 5.88 -2.54 -14.46
CA GLN A 180 5.46 -3.07 -15.74
C GLN A 180 5.60 -4.60 -15.85
N PHE A 181 4.58 -5.25 -16.39
CA PHE A 181 4.66 -6.61 -16.93
C PHE A 181 4.25 -6.60 -18.40
N GLY A 182 5.16 -7.01 -19.30
CA GLY A 182 4.90 -6.97 -20.73
C GLY A 182 4.58 -5.55 -21.20
N SER A 183 3.40 -5.34 -21.78
CA SER A 183 2.88 -4.02 -22.22
C SER A 183 1.96 -3.35 -21.20
N ASN A 184 1.70 -3.98 -20.05
CA ASN A 184 0.80 -3.49 -19.02
C ASN A 184 1.58 -2.77 -17.92
N ILE A 185 1.18 -1.54 -17.62
CA ILE A 185 1.69 -0.72 -16.52
C ILE A 185 0.71 -0.84 -15.35
N TYR A 186 1.25 -1.10 -14.17
CA TYR A 186 0.55 -1.30 -12.92
C TYR A 186 0.96 -0.24 -11.89
N SER A 187 0.07 0.04 -10.96
CA SER A 187 0.38 0.76 -9.70
C SER A 187 -0.47 0.19 -8.57
N LEU A 188 -0.03 0.39 -7.33
CA LEU A 188 -0.77 -0.01 -6.15
C LEU A 188 -1.43 1.23 -5.53
N SER A 189 -2.71 1.16 -5.21
CA SER A 189 -3.38 2.16 -4.38
C SER A 189 -3.69 1.58 -3.02
N LEU A 190 -3.29 2.27 -1.95
CA LEU A 190 -3.79 1.98 -0.61
C LEU A 190 -5.13 2.69 -0.45
N LEU A 191 -6.19 1.91 -0.20
CA LEU A 191 -7.56 2.42 -0.15
C LEU A 191 -7.98 2.87 1.26
N GLY A 192 -7.31 2.36 2.29
CA GLY A 192 -7.66 2.61 3.68
C GLY A 192 -7.68 1.33 4.50
N PHE A 193 -8.34 1.40 5.65
CA PHE A 193 -8.52 0.28 6.57
C PHE A 193 -9.73 -0.58 6.17
N ALA A 194 -9.69 -1.89 6.43
CA ALA A 194 -10.75 -2.83 6.03
C ALA A 194 -12.11 -2.60 6.71
N ASN A 195 -12.17 -1.76 7.75
CA ASN A 195 -13.41 -1.28 8.36
C ASN A 195 -14.12 -0.20 7.50
N GLY A 196 -13.54 0.20 6.36
CA GLY A 196 -14.07 1.23 5.48
C GLY A 196 -13.81 2.65 5.98
N LEU A 197 -12.95 2.82 6.98
CA LEU A 197 -12.55 4.10 7.56
C LEU A 197 -11.10 4.43 7.17
N ASN A 198 -10.77 5.72 7.19
CA ASN A 198 -9.39 6.21 7.07
C ASN A 198 -8.77 6.49 8.44
N GLU A 199 -9.47 6.10 9.50
CA GLU A 199 -9.12 6.37 10.88
C GLU A 199 -9.31 5.11 11.70
N ILE A 200 -8.39 4.90 12.64
CA ILE A 200 -8.54 3.93 13.70
C ILE A 200 -8.27 4.61 15.04
N GLU A 201 -9.14 4.31 15.99
CA GLU A 201 -8.98 4.66 17.38
C GLU A 201 -8.51 3.42 18.15
N THR A 202 -7.50 3.58 18.98
CA THR A 202 -7.05 2.51 19.88
C THR A 202 -7.18 2.99 21.31
N GLN A 203 -7.85 2.19 22.13
CA GLN A 203 -7.93 2.45 23.56
C GLN A 203 -6.55 2.41 24.21
N GLU A 204 -6.34 3.28 25.19
CA GLU A 204 -5.15 3.32 26.03
C GLU A 204 -4.82 1.95 26.67
N GLY A 205 -3.54 1.58 26.65
CA GLY A 205 -3.04 0.26 27.08
C GLY A 205 -3.52 -0.94 26.24
N LYS A 206 -4.02 -0.73 25.01
CA LYS A 206 -4.50 -1.78 24.10
C LYS A 206 -3.76 -1.76 22.76
N ALA A 207 -3.99 -2.81 21.99
CA ALA A 207 -3.59 -2.89 20.60
C ALA A 207 -4.81 -3.15 19.72
N THR A 208 -4.92 -2.39 18.64
CA THR A 208 -5.94 -2.59 17.60
C THR A 208 -5.25 -2.99 16.31
N SER A 209 -5.67 -4.11 15.73
CA SER A 209 -5.19 -4.59 14.44
C SER A 209 -6.28 -4.45 13.38
N VAL A 210 -5.90 -4.00 12.18
CA VAL A 210 -6.80 -3.83 11.05
C VAL A 210 -6.07 -4.13 9.75
N ASP A 211 -6.78 -4.71 8.78
CA ASP A 211 -6.21 -5.01 7.47
C ASP A 211 -6.11 -3.73 6.62
N LEU A 212 -4.97 -3.58 5.94
CA LEU A 212 -4.73 -2.57 4.92
C LEU A 212 -5.24 -3.06 3.57
N LEU A 213 -6.24 -2.37 3.04
CA LEU A 213 -6.81 -2.70 1.73
C LEU A 213 -6.04 -1.99 0.63
N ALA A 214 -5.61 -2.76 -0.37
CA ALA A 214 -4.97 -2.22 -1.56
C ALA A 214 -5.68 -2.67 -2.83
N LYS A 215 -5.48 -1.91 -3.90
CA LYS A 215 -6.00 -2.21 -5.23
C LYS A 215 -4.88 -2.11 -6.25
N LEU A 216 -4.85 -3.06 -7.18
CA LEU A 216 -3.96 -3.01 -8.33
C LEU A 216 -4.65 -2.26 -9.47
N ASN A 217 -4.09 -1.12 -9.86
CA ASN A 217 -4.52 -0.41 -11.06
C ASN A 217 -3.71 -0.91 -12.25
N VAL A 218 -4.34 -0.99 -13.43
CA VAL A 218 -3.67 -1.43 -14.64
C VAL A 218 -4.09 -0.61 -15.86
N ARG A 219 -3.11 -0.30 -16.70
CA ARG A 219 -3.32 0.31 -18.02
C ARG A 219 -2.41 -0.35 -19.05
N SER A 220 -2.97 -0.69 -20.21
CA SER A 220 -2.19 -1.24 -21.33
C SER A 220 -1.62 -0.11 -22.20
N VAL A 221 -0.34 -0.18 -22.53
CA VAL A 221 0.26 0.68 -23.56
C VAL A 221 0.13 -0.03 -24.91
N PRO A 222 -0.55 0.56 -25.92
CA PRO A 222 -0.59 -0.01 -27.25
C PRO A 222 0.83 -0.20 -27.79
N GLU A 223 1.13 -1.39 -28.30
CA GLU A 223 2.41 -1.63 -28.96
C GLU A 223 2.63 -0.60 -30.07
N PRO A 224 3.86 -0.09 -30.27
CA PRO A 224 4.12 0.83 -31.36
C PRO A 224 3.66 0.21 -32.68
N GLY A 225 2.83 0.94 -33.45
CA GLY A 225 2.34 0.50 -34.77
C GLY A 225 3.44 0.21 -35.81
N THR A 226 4.71 0.33 -35.42
CA THR A 226 5.90 -0.01 -36.21
C THR A 226 5.96 -1.49 -36.57
N LEU A 227 5.46 -2.41 -35.73
CA LEU A 227 5.39 -3.83 -36.10
C LEU A 227 4.35 -4.08 -37.19
N ALA A 228 3.19 -3.40 -37.12
CA ALA A 228 2.21 -3.44 -38.19
C ALA A 228 2.77 -2.83 -39.48
N LEU A 229 3.49 -1.69 -39.39
CA LEU A 229 4.15 -1.06 -40.53
C LEU A 229 5.29 -1.91 -41.12
N LEU A 230 6.08 -2.59 -40.28
CA LEU A 230 7.14 -3.50 -40.71
C LEU A 230 6.54 -4.71 -41.42
N GLY A 231 5.48 -5.31 -40.86
CA GLY A 231 4.75 -6.41 -41.47
C GLY A 231 4.13 -6.01 -42.82
N LEU A 232 3.49 -4.84 -42.89
CA LEU A 232 2.95 -4.28 -44.13
C LEU A 232 4.05 -3.96 -45.14
N GLY A 233 5.19 -3.43 -44.69
CA GLY A 233 6.36 -3.14 -45.53
C GLY A 233 6.94 -4.40 -46.17
N LEU A 234 7.10 -5.47 -45.37
CA LEU A 234 7.58 -6.77 -45.84
C LEU A 234 6.58 -7.46 -46.79
N ALA A 235 5.29 -7.40 -46.47
CA ALA A 235 4.23 -7.92 -47.35
C ALA A 235 4.19 -7.16 -48.70
N GLY A 236 4.34 -5.82 -48.66
CA GLY A 236 4.45 -4.97 -49.84
C GLY A 236 5.65 -5.34 -50.71
N LEU A 237 6.81 -5.57 -50.10
CA LEU A 237 8.03 -6.03 -50.79
C LEU A 237 7.86 -7.42 -51.42
N GLY A 238 7.20 -8.35 -50.72
CA GLY A 238 6.91 -9.70 -51.22
C GLY A 238 5.96 -9.69 -52.43
N LEU A 239 4.91 -8.86 -52.39
CA LEU A 239 3.99 -8.67 -53.51
C LEU A 239 4.65 -7.95 -54.70
N ALA A 240 5.55 -7.00 -54.44
CA ALA A 240 6.30 -6.32 -55.49
C ALA A 240 7.25 -7.27 -56.24
N ARG A 241 7.86 -8.25 -55.56
CA ARG A 241 8.75 -9.25 -56.17
C ARG A 241 7.99 -10.19 -57.12
N ARG A 242 6.74 -10.53 -56.83
CA ARG A 242 5.88 -11.37 -57.70
C ARG A 242 5.45 -10.72 -59.00
N ARG A 243 5.53 -9.38 -59.12
CA ARG A 243 5.18 -8.66 -60.37
C ARG A 243 6.35 -8.53 -61.35
N LYS A 244 7.56 -8.93 -60.97
CA LYS A 244 8.76 -8.88 -61.82
C LYS A 244 9.20 -10.24 -62.38
N LEU A 245 8.51 -11.33 -62.00
CA LEU A 245 8.61 -12.66 -62.63
C LEU A 245 7.36 -12.86 -63.48
#